data_AF-A0A1B0A795-F1
#
_entry.id   AF-A0A1B0A795-F1
#
_cell.length_a   1.000
_cell.length_b   1.000
_cell.length_c   1.000
_cell.angle_alpha   90.00
_cell.angle_beta   90.00
_cell.angle_gamma   90.00
#
_symmetry.space_group_name_H-M   'P 1'
#
loop_
_entity.id
_entity.type
_entity.pdbx_description
1 polymer ?
#
loop_
_entity_poly.entity_id
_entity_poly.type
_entity_poly.pdbx_seq_one_letter_code
_entity_poly.pdbx_strand_id
1 'polypeptide(L)'
;MSGRGKGGKAKGKAKSRSNRAGLQFNVGRIHRLLRKGLAGNATRDNNKTRIIPRHLQLVIRNYEELNKLLSGVTIAQGGVLPNIQTVLLPKKTEKKA
;
A
#
# COMPACT_ATOMS: atom_id res chain seq x y z
N MET A 1 55.60 5.10 -17.71
CA MET A 1 54.86 6.21 -18.35
C MET A 1 53.38 6.09 -18.00
N SER A 2 52.76 7.23 -17.66
CA SER A 2 51.33 7.60 -17.64
C SER A 2 50.24 6.50 -17.46
N GLY A 3 49.23 6.68 -16.60
CA GLY A 3 48.62 7.94 -16.21
C GLY A 3 47.67 7.82 -15.03
N ARG A 4 47.73 8.84 -14.18
CA ARG A 4 46.85 9.05 -13.05
C ARG A 4 45.63 9.84 -13.54
N GLY A 5 44.54 9.14 -13.83
CA GLY A 5 43.22 9.77 -13.94
C GLY A 5 42.73 10.14 -12.55
N LYS A 6 42.76 11.44 -12.19
CA LYS A 6 42.07 11.94 -10.99
C LYS A 6 40.55 11.88 -11.22
N GLY A 7 39.98 10.70 -11.01
CA GLY A 7 38.54 10.50 -10.90
C GLY A 7 38.05 10.86 -9.50
N GLY A 8 37.27 11.95 -9.40
CA GLY A 8 36.31 12.23 -8.32
C GLY A 8 36.87 12.62 -6.94
N LYS A 9 36.67 13.89 -6.54
CA LYS A 9 36.78 14.31 -5.14
C LYS A 9 35.88 13.43 -4.24
N ALA A 10 36.33 13.14 -3.02
CA ALA A 10 35.54 12.42 -2.02
C ALA A 10 34.17 13.11 -1.83
N LYS A 11 33.08 12.41 -2.15
CA LYS A 11 31.72 12.94 -1.98
C LYS A 11 31.47 13.19 -0.49
N GLY A 12 31.16 14.44 -0.13
CA GLY A 12 30.68 14.77 1.21
C GLY A 12 29.45 13.94 1.59
N LYS A 13 29.15 13.82 2.89
CA LYS A 13 27.99 13.04 3.37
C LYS A 13 26.71 13.55 2.68
N ALA A 14 26.08 12.67 1.92
CA ALA A 14 24.83 12.99 1.24
C ALA A 14 23.74 13.29 2.29
N LYS A 15 23.13 14.47 2.24
CA LYS A 15 22.00 14.81 3.13
C LYS A 15 20.85 13.83 2.88
N SER A 16 20.27 13.25 3.93
CA SER A 16 19.17 12.28 3.78
C SER A 16 17.92 12.96 3.21
N ARG A 17 17.03 12.18 2.57
CA ARG A 17 15.77 12.71 2.02
C ARG A 17 14.87 13.33 3.09
N SER A 18 14.85 12.74 4.30
CA SER A 18 14.12 13.28 5.45
C SER A 18 14.71 14.62 5.91
N ASN A 19 16.03 14.68 6.08
CA ASN A 19 16.72 15.87 6.55
C ASN A 19 16.71 17.00 5.51
N ARG A 20 16.61 16.68 4.21
CA ARG A 20 16.35 17.68 3.16
C ARG A 20 14.92 18.22 3.22
N ALA A 21 13.96 17.39 3.62
CA ALA A 21 12.54 17.75 3.68
C ALA A 21 12.15 18.47 4.99
N GLY A 22 13.04 18.57 5.98
CA GLY A 22 12.70 19.11 7.30
C GLY A 22 11.71 18.25 8.08
N LEU A 23 11.45 17.04 7.59
CA LEU A 23 10.52 16.10 8.18
C LEU A 23 11.29 15.19 9.10
N GLN A 24 10.79 15.09 10.32
CA GLN A 24 11.33 14.16 11.31
C GLN A 24 11.16 12.71 10.86
N PHE A 25 10.12 12.42 10.08
CA PHE A 25 9.86 11.07 9.61
C PHE A 25 10.65 10.68 8.35
N ASN A 26 10.94 9.38 8.24
CA ASN A 26 11.88 8.84 7.27
C ASN A 26 11.30 8.71 5.85
N VAL A 27 11.33 9.83 5.12
CA VAL A 27 10.75 10.01 3.78
C VAL A 27 11.16 8.91 2.80
N GLY A 28 12.43 8.53 2.79
CA GLY A 28 12.91 7.48 1.89
C GLY A 28 12.39 6.07 2.20
N ARG A 29 12.01 5.84 3.47
CA ARG A 29 11.46 4.59 3.97
C ARG A 29 9.95 4.51 3.70
N ILE A 30 9.18 5.59 3.85
CA ILE A 30 7.75 5.66 3.46
C ILE A 30 7.57 5.43 1.95
N HIS A 31 8.46 6.02 1.15
CA HIS A 31 8.55 5.83 -0.29
C HIS A 31 8.83 4.36 -0.73
N ARG A 32 9.31 3.51 0.18
CA ARG A 32 9.47 2.06 0.00
C ARG A 32 8.37 1.26 0.70
N LEU A 33 7.77 1.76 1.76
CA LEU A 33 6.73 1.04 2.52
C LEU A 33 5.39 1.07 1.79
N LEU A 34 5.09 2.12 1.02
CA LEU A 34 4.01 2.10 0.04
C LEU A 34 4.27 1.12 -1.14
N ARG A 35 5.37 0.35 -1.12
CA ARG A 35 5.61 -0.80 -2.01
C ARG A 35 5.31 -2.17 -1.36
N LYS A 36 5.07 -2.27 -0.04
CA LYS A 36 4.81 -3.52 0.74
C LYS A 36 3.92 -3.34 2.00
N GLY A 37 3.05 -2.33 2.05
CA GLY A 37 2.13 -2.12 3.19
C GLY A 37 0.88 -3.01 3.11
N LEU A 38 -0.16 -2.71 3.90
CA LEU A 38 -1.49 -3.36 3.78
C LEU A 38 -2.00 -3.37 2.33
N ALA A 39 -1.80 -2.27 1.62
CA ALA A 39 -2.12 -2.15 0.19
C ALA A 39 -1.31 -3.12 -0.68
N GLY A 40 -0.06 -3.42 -0.31
CA GLY A 40 0.79 -4.40 -0.96
C GLY A 40 0.37 -5.85 -0.68
N ASN A 41 -0.23 -6.14 0.48
CA ASN A 41 -0.79 -7.47 0.78
C ASN A 41 -2.08 -7.70 -0.01
N ALA A 42 -3.02 -6.77 0.06
CA ALA A 42 -4.23 -6.81 -0.76
C ALA A 42 -3.91 -6.92 -2.27
N THR A 43 -2.77 -6.38 -2.70
CA THR A 43 -2.25 -6.55 -4.06
C THR A 43 -1.85 -7.98 -4.38
N ARG A 44 -1.13 -8.64 -3.46
CA ARG A 44 -0.68 -10.03 -3.60
C ARG A 44 -1.83 -11.03 -3.51
N ASP A 45 -2.79 -10.78 -2.63
CA ASP A 45 -3.98 -11.64 -2.47
C ASP A 45 -4.84 -11.67 -3.74
N ASN A 46 -4.73 -10.61 -4.56
CA ASN A 46 -5.36 -10.52 -5.86
C ASN A 46 -4.42 -10.95 -7.01
N ASN A 47 -3.34 -11.68 -6.71
CA ASN A 47 -2.31 -12.14 -7.65
C ASN A 47 -1.70 -11.03 -8.53
N LYS A 48 -1.65 -9.80 -8.01
CA LYS A 48 -1.09 -8.64 -8.70
C LYS A 48 0.22 -8.24 -8.03
N THR A 49 1.10 -7.62 -8.81
CA THR A 49 2.37 -7.05 -8.32
C THR A 49 2.30 -5.54 -8.11
N ARG A 50 1.27 -4.91 -8.69
CA ARG A 50 1.03 -3.46 -8.64
C ARG A 50 -0.19 -3.14 -7.79
N ILE A 51 -0.01 -2.19 -6.88
CA ILE A 51 -1.09 -1.65 -6.06
C ILE A 51 -2.06 -0.87 -6.95
N ILE A 52 -3.35 -1.19 -6.87
CA ILE A 52 -4.44 -0.52 -7.58
C ILE A 52 -5.46 0.03 -6.56
N PRO A 53 -6.35 0.96 -6.94
CA PRO A 53 -7.32 1.56 -6.01
C PRO A 53 -8.19 0.55 -5.26
N ARG A 54 -8.53 -0.58 -5.89
CA ARG A 54 -9.20 -1.70 -5.22
C ARG A 54 -8.44 -2.19 -3.98
N HIS A 55 -7.13 -2.32 -4.05
CA HIS A 55 -6.32 -2.79 -2.92
C HIS A 55 -6.32 -1.76 -1.78
N LEU A 56 -6.35 -0.46 -2.10
CA LEU A 56 -6.49 0.61 -1.10
C LEU A 56 -7.88 0.57 -0.44
N GLN A 57 -8.94 0.41 -1.23
CA GLN A 57 -10.30 0.32 -0.72
C GLN A 57 -10.52 -0.90 0.18
N LEU A 58 -10.03 -2.07 -0.24
CA LEU A 58 -10.12 -3.28 0.58
C LEU A 58 -9.45 -3.06 1.94
N VAL A 59 -8.27 -2.45 1.96
CA VAL A 59 -7.55 -2.14 3.20
C VAL A 59 -8.29 -1.10 4.04
N ILE A 60 -8.69 0.02 3.45
CA ILE A 60 -9.30 1.11 4.21
C ILE A 60 -10.64 0.68 4.80
N ARG A 61 -11.42 -0.13 4.09
CA ARG A 61 -12.75 -0.57 4.55
C ARG A 61 -12.71 -1.79 5.47
N ASN A 62 -11.69 -2.64 5.38
CA ASN A 62 -11.52 -3.77 6.31
C ASN A 62 -10.92 -3.36 7.67
N TYR A 63 -10.22 -2.23 7.75
CA TYR A 63 -9.63 -1.75 9.00
C TYR A 63 -10.50 -0.69 9.65
N GLU A 64 -10.99 -0.95 10.85
CA GLU A 64 -11.96 -0.11 11.56
C GLU A 64 -11.49 1.34 11.74
N GLU A 65 -10.28 1.55 12.24
CA GLU A 65 -9.72 2.88 12.47
C GLU A 65 -9.59 3.69 11.17
N LEU A 66 -9.13 3.04 10.09
CA LEU A 66 -8.98 3.67 8.78
C LEU A 66 -10.34 3.95 8.16
N ASN A 67 -11.30 3.04 8.33
CA ASN A 67 -12.66 3.23 7.85
C ASN A 67 -13.36 4.37 8.59
N LYS A 68 -13.13 4.51 9.90
CA LYS A 68 -13.66 5.60 10.71
C LYS A 68 -13.02 6.93 10.33
N LEU A 69 -11.68 6.94 10.24
CA LEU A 69 -10.89 8.11 9.84
C LEU A 69 -11.25 8.59 8.42
N LEU A 70 -11.54 7.67 7.50
CA LEU A 70 -11.85 7.93 6.09
C LEU A 70 -13.32 7.64 5.75
N SER A 71 -14.22 7.74 6.74
CA SER A 71 -15.64 7.39 6.59
C SER A 71 -16.32 8.18 5.47
N GLY A 72 -16.08 9.50 5.42
CA GLY A 72 -16.59 10.39 4.38
C GLY A 72 -15.77 10.46 3.09
N VAL A 73 -14.67 9.68 2.97
CA VAL A 73 -13.79 9.76 1.79
C VAL A 73 -14.19 8.69 0.76
N THR A 74 -14.48 9.10 -0.47
CA THR A 74 -14.72 8.16 -1.58
C THR A 74 -13.41 7.78 -2.26
N ILE A 75 -13.15 6.47 -2.41
CA ILE A 75 -12.01 5.97 -3.19
C ILE A 75 -12.48 5.63 -4.59
N ALA A 76 -12.14 6.49 -5.56
CA ALA A 76 -12.43 6.27 -6.97
C ALA A 76 -11.84 4.93 -7.45
N GLN A 77 -12.60 4.18 -8.26
CA GLN A 77 -12.20 2.87 -8.79
C GLN A 77 -11.90 1.79 -7.71
N GLY A 78 -12.30 2.03 -6.45
CA GLY A 78 -12.10 1.10 -5.34
C GLY A 78 -13.14 -0.01 -5.25
N GLY A 79 -14.34 0.20 -5.79
CA GLY A 79 -15.50 -0.68 -5.60
C GLY A 79 -15.94 -0.78 -4.13
N VAL A 80 -16.66 -1.84 -3.78
CA VAL A 80 -17.20 -2.07 -2.42
C VAL A 80 -16.74 -3.42 -1.86
N LEU A 81 -16.76 -3.60 -0.54
CA LEU A 81 -16.44 -4.89 0.05
C LEU A 81 -17.49 -5.94 -0.37
N PRO A 82 -17.08 -7.17 -0.74
CA PRO A 82 -18.02 -8.24 -1.00
C PRO A 82 -18.77 -8.57 0.28
N ASN A 83 -20.09 -8.38 0.27
CA ASN A 83 -20.96 -8.74 1.37
C ASN A 83 -22.34 -9.09 0.82
N ILE A 84 -22.88 -10.25 1.20
CA ILE A 84 -24.22 -10.71 0.80
C ILE A 84 -25.02 -10.89 2.08
N GLN A 85 -26.18 -10.23 2.18
CA GLN A 85 -27.07 -10.39 3.32
C GLN A 85 -27.57 -11.84 3.39
N THR A 86 -27.66 -12.40 4.59
CA THR A 86 -28.05 -13.81 4.81
C THR A 86 -29.43 -14.15 4.25
N VAL A 87 -30.35 -13.18 4.21
CA VAL A 87 -31.68 -13.31 3.60
C VAL A 87 -31.63 -13.61 2.10
N LEU A 88 -30.56 -13.19 1.42
CA LEU A 88 -30.36 -13.39 -0.01
C LEU A 88 -29.65 -14.72 -0.32
N LEU A 89 -29.17 -15.44 0.70
CA LEU A 89 -28.51 -16.72 0.50
C LEU A 89 -29.56 -17.81 0.20
N PRO A 90 -29.26 -18.75 -0.71
CA PRO A 90 -30.11 -19.92 -0.90
C PRO A 90 -30.32 -20.67 0.40
N LYS A 91 -31.56 -21.11 0.67
CA LYS A 91 -31.84 -21.98 1.81
C LYS A 91 -31.10 -23.30 1.61
N LYS A 92 -30.31 -23.73 2.61
CA LYS A 92 -29.63 -25.04 2.57
C LYS A 92 -30.69 -26.14 2.51
N THR A 93 -30.82 -26.81 1.38
CA THR A 93 -31.39 -28.16 1.31
C THR A 93 -30.33 -29.13 1.84
N GLU A 94 -30.70 -30.03 2.74
CA GLU A 94 -29.80 -31.04 3.31
C GLU A 94 -29.03 -31.75 2.18
N LYS A 95 -27.69 -31.76 2.28
CA LYS A 95 -26.88 -32.57 1.36
C LYS A 95 -27.29 -34.02 1.60
N LYS A 96 -27.83 -34.68 0.57
CA LYS A 96 -28.00 -36.13 0.59
C LYS A 96 -26.63 -36.75 0.89
N ALA A 97 -26.59 -37.54 1.95
CA ALA A 97 -25.44 -38.35 2.35
C ALA A 97 -25.05 -39.31 1.23
#